data_AF-A0A382XAH0-F1
#
_entry.id   AF-A0A382XAH0-F1
#
_cell.length_a   1.000
_cell.length_b   1.000
_cell.length_c   1.000
_cell.angle_alpha   90.00
_cell.angle_beta   90.00
_cell.angle_gamma   90.00
#
_symmetry.space_group_name_H-M   'P 1'
#
loop_
_entity.id
_entity.type
_entity.pdbx_description
1 polymer ?
#
loop_
_entity_poly.entity_id
_entity_poly.type
_entity_poly.pdbx_seq_one_letter_code
_entity_poly.pdbx_strand_id
1 'polypeptide(L)'
;FTFTPDTQAVIDAMKGNESIAQLYGVLLVISSLLIPLSVSGIARICQDDPGRKWAAFGFMCTVISVAIWAVTNGVTAAMADATSSYHQASTAGAVAVAGAAGAAIAIMNGIALGSHQMATMIFMIGNFSLGIGMSFSGAFNSILSRLIALAGLVSTILVLVFPLSSDPGFGIVSILFLVISILWILTGVTMLRATR
;
A
#
# COMPACT_ATOMS: atom_id res chain seq x y z
N PHE A 1 -14.10 6.68 19.37
CA PHE A 1 -13.88 5.63 18.37
C PHE A 1 -12.90 4.63 18.96
N THR A 2 -13.40 3.61 19.63
CA THR A 2 -12.54 2.59 20.24
C THR A 2 -12.15 1.63 19.12
N PHE A 3 -10.91 1.77 18.64
CA PHE A 3 -10.28 0.80 17.76
C PHE A 3 -9.94 -0.42 18.61
N THR A 4 -10.91 -1.31 18.82
CA THR A 4 -10.60 -2.66 19.28
C THR A 4 -10.93 -3.57 18.11
N PRO A 5 -9.96 -3.87 17.24
CA PRO A 5 -10.10 -4.99 16.33
C PRO A 5 -10.42 -6.22 17.18
N ASP A 6 -11.36 -7.06 16.72
CA ASP A 6 -11.62 -8.34 17.34
C ASP A 6 -10.32 -9.17 17.28
N THR A 7 -9.57 -9.13 18.37
CA THR A 7 -8.21 -9.70 18.44
C THR A 7 -8.29 -11.20 18.24
N GLN A 8 -9.41 -11.82 18.65
CA GLN A 8 -9.66 -13.22 18.45
C GLN A 8 -9.90 -13.54 16.96
N ALA A 9 -10.65 -12.72 16.24
CA ALA A 9 -10.82 -12.87 14.79
C ALA A 9 -9.48 -12.75 14.02
N VAL A 10 -8.58 -11.86 14.47
CA VAL A 10 -7.23 -11.72 13.88
C VAL A 10 -6.39 -12.96 14.15
N ILE A 11 -6.40 -13.46 15.39
CA ILE A 11 -5.70 -14.69 15.79
C ILE A 11 -6.20 -15.88 14.95
N ASP A 12 -7.52 -16.01 14.80
CA ASP A 12 -8.13 -17.10 14.04
C ASP A 12 -7.81 -17.02 12.54
N ALA A 13 -7.77 -15.81 11.97
CA ALA A 13 -7.40 -15.59 10.56
C ALA A 13 -5.91 -15.84 10.27
N MET A 14 -5.04 -15.65 11.26
CA MET A 14 -3.60 -15.85 11.13
C MET A 14 -3.16 -17.30 11.38
N LYS A 15 -4.00 -18.10 12.03
CA LYS A 15 -3.72 -19.49 12.36
C LYS A 15 -3.45 -20.32 11.09
N GLY A 16 -2.21 -20.79 10.95
CA GLY A 16 -1.78 -21.61 9.80
C GLY A 16 -1.40 -20.82 8.54
N ASN A 17 -1.41 -19.49 8.59
CA ASN A 17 -1.13 -18.61 7.44
C ASN A 17 0.30 -18.04 7.41
N GLU A 18 1.20 -18.53 8.26
CA GLU A 18 2.57 -18.03 8.45
C GLU A 18 3.42 -18.11 7.17
N SER A 19 3.30 -19.21 6.41
CA SER A 19 3.97 -19.37 5.11
C SER A 19 3.47 -18.38 4.06
N ILE A 20 2.19 -18.03 4.11
CA ILE A 20 1.57 -17.07 3.19
C ILE A 20 2.04 -15.65 3.53
N ALA A 21 2.17 -15.31 4.81
CA ALA A 21 2.74 -14.04 5.25
C ALA A 21 4.18 -13.84 4.76
N GLN A 22 5.01 -14.89 4.76
CA GLN A 22 6.36 -14.85 4.19
C GLN A 22 6.36 -14.62 2.67
N LEU A 23 5.45 -15.28 1.95
CA LEU A 23 5.33 -15.13 0.49
C LEU A 23 4.94 -13.69 0.11
N TYR A 24 3.98 -13.10 0.83
CA TYR A 24 3.61 -11.69 0.67
C TYR A 24 4.77 -10.74 1.03
N GLY A 25 5.62 -11.12 1.98
CA GLY A 25 6.87 -10.41 2.28
C GLY A 25 7.80 -10.31 1.07
N VAL A 26 8.04 -11.42 0.37
CA VAL A 26 8.92 -11.46 -0.83
C VAL A 26 8.32 -10.66 -1.99
N LEU A 27 7.03 -10.83 -2.28
CA LEU A 27 6.33 -10.07 -3.31
C LEU A 27 6.36 -8.56 -3.04
N LEU A 28 6.30 -8.16 -1.76
CA LEU A 28 6.41 -6.76 -1.39
C LEU A 28 7.83 -6.23 -1.54
N VAL A 29 8.88 -7.01 -1.22
CA VAL A 29 10.27 -6.61 -1.48
C VAL A 29 10.47 -6.33 -2.97
N ILE A 30 9.98 -7.21 -3.84
CA ILE A 30 10.06 -7.00 -5.30
C ILE A 30 9.28 -5.75 -5.71
N SER A 31 8.04 -5.60 -5.24
CA SER A 31 7.21 -4.41 -5.52
C SER A 31 7.84 -3.12 -5.01
N SER A 32 8.50 -3.17 -3.85
CA SER A 32 9.17 -2.03 -3.22
C SER A 32 10.38 -1.53 -4.00
N LEU A 33 10.99 -2.41 -4.81
CA LEU A 33 12.05 -2.04 -5.74
C LEU A 33 11.46 -1.55 -7.07
N LEU A 34 10.49 -2.29 -7.62
CA LEU A 34 9.94 -2.01 -8.94
C LEU A 34 9.16 -0.70 -9.00
N ILE A 35 8.37 -0.37 -7.97
CA ILE A 35 7.52 0.82 -7.97
C ILE A 35 8.38 2.10 -7.99
N PRO A 36 9.32 2.33 -7.05
CA PRO A 36 10.20 3.49 -7.11
C PRO A 36 11.08 3.54 -8.36
N LEU A 37 11.58 2.39 -8.84
CA LEU A 37 12.36 2.35 -10.09
C LEU A 37 11.54 2.83 -11.28
N SER A 38 10.29 2.35 -11.40
CA SER A 38 9.38 2.74 -12.48
C SER A 38 9.06 4.24 -12.44
N VAL A 39 8.77 4.75 -11.25
CA VAL A 39 8.46 6.19 -11.06
C VAL A 39 9.71 7.07 -11.22
N SER A 40 10.90 6.56 -10.87
CA SER A 40 12.16 7.28 -11.10
C SER A 40 12.45 7.46 -12.59
N GLY A 41 12.08 6.49 -13.43
CA GLY A 41 12.18 6.61 -14.89
C GLY A 41 11.30 7.75 -15.42
N ILE A 42 10.08 7.87 -14.89
CA ILE A 42 9.14 8.94 -15.27
C ILE A 42 9.64 10.30 -14.81
N ALA A 43 10.12 10.40 -13.57
CA ALA A 43 10.70 11.62 -13.05
C ALA A 43 11.92 12.08 -13.87
N ARG A 44 12.69 11.13 -14.44
CA ARG A 44 13.79 11.41 -15.38
C ARG A 44 13.29 11.90 -16.73
N ILE A 45 12.26 11.26 -17.30
CA ILE A 45 11.67 11.69 -18.58
C ILE A 45 11.12 13.12 -18.46
N CYS A 46 10.49 13.46 -17.33
CA CYS A 46 9.95 14.79 -17.08
C CYS A 46 11.01 15.82 -16.60
N GLN A 47 12.32 15.56 -16.69
CA GLN A 47 13.36 16.46 -16.13
C GLN A 47 13.44 17.84 -16.80
N ASP A 48 13.08 17.90 -18.07
CA ASP A 48 13.11 19.13 -18.87
C ASP A 48 11.71 19.75 -19.02
N ASP A 49 10.69 19.13 -18.44
CA ASP A 49 9.29 19.54 -18.59
C ASP A 49 8.79 20.43 -17.44
N PRO A 50 7.80 21.30 -17.69
CA PRO A 50 7.14 22.09 -16.64
C PRO A 50 6.48 21.23 -15.55
N GLY A 51 6.18 19.96 -15.85
CA GLY A 51 5.64 18.96 -14.93
C GLY A 51 6.65 18.38 -13.92
N ARG A 52 7.95 18.70 -14.02
CA ARG A 52 9.01 18.10 -13.19
C ARG A 52 8.73 18.13 -11.69
N LYS A 53 8.28 19.26 -11.16
CA LYS A 53 8.03 19.42 -9.70
C LYS A 53 6.94 18.47 -9.21
N TRP A 54 5.89 18.29 -10.01
CA TRP A 54 4.79 17.38 -9.72
C TRP A 54 5.22 15.92 -9.82
N ALA A 55 6.00 15.57 -10.85
CA ALA A 55 6.56 14.23 -11.00
C ALA A 55 7.54 13.86 -9.87
N ALA A 56 8.39 14.81 -9.44
CA ALA A 56 9.33 14.63 -8.34
C ALA A 56 8.62 14.50 -6.98
N PHE A 57 7.58 15.30 -6.73
CA PHE A 57 6.76 15.16 -5.54
C PHE A 57 6.03 13.81 -5.52
N GLY A 58 5.44 13.42 -6.65
CA GLY A 58 4.82 12.11 -6.82
C GLY A 58 5.78 10.96 -6.53
N PHE A 59 7.02 11.03 -7.05
CA PHE A 59 8.08 10.08 -6.76
C PHE A 59 8.39 9.98 -5.26
N MET A 60 8.57 11.11 -4.57
CA MET A 60 8.83 11.11 -3.13
C MET A 60 7.67 10.49 -2.34
N CYS A 61 6.42 10.83 -2.66
CA CYS A 61 5.25 10.22 -2.04
C CYS A 61 5.25 8.69 -2.24
N THR A 62 5.55 8.22 -3.45
CA THR A 62 5.63 6.79 -3.73
C THR A 62 6.72 6.08 -2.92
N VAL A 63 7.92 6.68 -2.80
CA VAL A 63 9.00 6.12 -1.97
C VAL A 63 8.60 6.04 -0.49
N ILE A 64 8.00 7.12 0.04
CA ILE A 64 7.55 7.17 1.44
C ILE A 64 6.47 6.12 1.69
N SER A 65 5.48 6.01 0.79
CA SER A 65 4.41 5.03 0.90
C SER A 65 4.94 3.59 0.92
N VAL A 66 5.84 3.26 -0.01
CA VAL A 66 6.48 1.94 -0.09
C VAL A 66 7.28 1.63 1.18
N ALA A 67 8.01 2.60 1.71
CA ALA A 67 8.76 2.43 2.96
C ALA A 67 7.82 2.12 4.14
N ILE A 68 6.68 2.82 4.23
CA ILE A 68 5.69 2.57 5.28
C ILE A 68 5.08 1.16 5.11
N TRP A 69 4.72 0.74 3.90
CA TRP A 69 4.21 -0.62 3.66
C TRP A 69 5.23 -1.71 4.00
N ALA A 70 6.52 -1.49 3.76
CA ALA A 70 7.55 -2.41 4.18
C ALA A 70 7.59 -2.57 5.72
N VAL A 71 7.47 -1.46 6.45
CA VAL A 71 7.36 -1.48 7.92
C VAL A 71 6.07 -2.17 8.38
N THR A 72 4.92 -1.85 7.78
CA THR A 72 3.63 -2.49 8.05
C THR A 72 3.72 -4.00 7.93
N ASN A 73 4.35 -4.50 6.86
CA ASN A 73 4.53 -5.94 6.68
C ASN A 73 5.47 -6.57 7.71
N GLY A 74 6.53 -5.87 8.12
CA GLY A 74 7.38 -6.31 9.22
C GLY A 74 6.60 -6.47 10.53
N VAL A 75 5.69 -5.52 10.82
CA VAL A 75 4.78 -5.60 11.97
C VAL A 75 3.81 -6.78 11.82
N THR A 76 3.25 -7.01 10.63
CA THR A 76 2.37 -8.16 10.36
C THR A 76 3.10 -9.50 10.50
N ALA A 77 4.37 -9.59 10.09
CA ALA A 77 5.19 -10.79 10.28
C ALA A 77 5.48 -11.05 11.77
N ALA A 78 5.82 -10.00 12.53
CA ALA A 78 5.98 -10.11 13.98
C ALA A 78 4.66 -10.50 14.69
N MET A 79 3.53 -10.02 14.17
CA MET A 79 2.19 -10.40 14.65
C MET A 79 1.87 -11.87 14.37
N ALA A 80 2.35 -12.43 13.26
CA ALA A 80 2.22 -13.87 12.98
C ALA A 80 2.92 -14.72 14.03
N ASP A 81 4.15 -14.35 14.37
CA ASP A 81 4.96 -15.05 15.39
C ASP A 81 4.34 -14.94 16.79
N ALA A 82 3.83 -13.75 17.14
CA ALA A 82 3.08 -13.56 18.38
C ALA A 82 1.77 -14.37 18.42
N THR A 83 1.10 -14.54 17.28
CA THR A 83 -0.10 -15.39 17.17
C THR A 83 0.24 -16.87 17.38
N SER A 84 1.35 -17.34 16.82
CA SER A 84 1.89 -18.69 17.08
C SER A 84 2.13 -18.89 18.59
N SER A 85 2.80 -17.92 19.23
CA SER A 85 3.12 -17.93 20.66
C SER A 85 1.86 -17.92 21.52
N TYR A 86 0.85 -17.12 21.15
CA TYR A 86 -0.46 -17.10 21.79
C TYR A 86 -1.12 -18.49 21.74
N HIS A 87 -1.11 -19.14 20.58
CA HIS A 87 -1.74 -20.45 20.39
C HIS A 87 -1.08 -21.54 21.24
N GLN A 88 0.25 -21.54 21.29
CA GLN A 88 1.02 -22.46 22.12
C GLN A 88 0.77 -22.23 23.62
N ALA A 89 0.78 -20.97 24.07
CA ALA A 89 0.51 -20.62 25.47
C ALA A 89 -0.93 -20.95 25.90
N SER A 90 -1.91 -20.70 25.02
CA SER A 90 -3.32 -20.98 25.26
C SER A 90 -3.58 -22.49 25.36
N THR A 91 -3.01 -23.29 24.47
CA THR A 91 -3.12 -24.76 24.52
C THR A 91 -2.41 -25.38 25.73
N ALA A 92 -1.35 -24.75 26.22
CA ALA A 92 -0.67 -25.15 27.45
C ALA A 92 -1.36 -24.67 28.75
N GLY A 93 -2.47 -23.93 28.65
CA GLY A 93 -3.19 -23.39 29.82
C GLY A 93 -2.48 -22.23 30.53
N ALA A 94 -1.46 -21.63 29.89
CA ALA A 94 -0.66 -20.54 30.46
C ALA A 94 -1.35 -19.17 30.27
N VAL A 95 -2.43 -18.93 31.03
CA VAL A 95 -3.34 -17.77 30.88
C VAL A 95 -2.62 -16.41 30.89
N ALA A 96 -1.63 -16.20 31.77
CA ALA A 96 -0.90 -14.93 31.85
C ALA A 96 -0.04 -14.66 30.59
N VAL A 97 0.58 -15.70 30.03
CA VAL A 97 1.42 -15.61 28.83
C VAL A 97 0.54 -15.40 27.59
N ALA A 98 -0.58 -16.11 27.50
CA ALA A 98 -1.58 -15.90 26.45
C ALA A 98 -2.17 -14.48 26.50
N GLY A 99 -2.47 -13.96 27.70
CA GLY A 99 -2.96 -12.58 27.87
C GLY A 99 -1.96 -11.52 27.38
N ALA A 100 -0.67 -11.69 27.69
CA ALA A 100 0.39 -10.79 27.22
C ALA A 100 0.56 -10.84 25.70
N ALA A 101 0.53 -12.04 25.10
CA ALA A 101 0.61 -12.22 23.65
C ALA A 101 -0.63 -11.60 22.95
N GLY A 102 -1.83 -11.79 23.49
CA GLY A 102 -3.06 -11.19 22.96
C GLY A 102 -3.03 -9.66 22.97
N ALA A 103 -2.53 -9.04 24.04
CA ALA A 103 -2.35 -7.58 24.10
C ALA A 103 -1.34 -7.08 23.07
N ALA A 104 -0.23 -7.79 22.87
CA ALA A 104 0.76 -7.44 21.84
C ALA A 104 0.18 -7.54 20.42
N ILE A 105 -0.61 -8.58 20.12
CA ILE A 105 -1.30 -8.75 18.85
C ILE A 105 -2.26 -7.59 18.58
N ALA A 106 -3.04 -7.17 19.58
CA ALA A 106 -3.97 -6.05 19.45
C ALA A 106 -3.25 -4.73 19.09
N ILE A 107 -2.12 -4.44 19.75
CA ILE A 107 -1.30 -3.26 19.48
C ILE A 107 -0.70 -3.33 18.06
N MET A 108 -0.10 -4.47 17.71
CA MET A 108 0.51 -4.66 16.39
C MET A 108 -0.51 -4.55 15.26
N ASN A 109 -1.71 -5.09 15.43
CA ASN A 109 -2.77 -4.96 14.45
C ASN A 109 -3.23 -3.50 14.27
N GLY A 110 -3.38 -2.76 15.37
CA GLY A 110 -3.70 -1.33 15.31
C GLY A 110 -2.63 -0.51 14.55
N ILE A 111 -1.35 -0.80 14.81
CA ILE A 111 -0.23 -0.19 14.08
C ILE A 111 -0.24 -0.59 12.61
N ALA A 112 -0.48 -1.86 12.29
CA ALA A 112 -0.51 -2.36 10.93
C ALA A 112 -1.63 -1.69 10.12
N LEU A 113 -2.84 -1.62 10.65
CA LEU A 113 -3.98 -0.95 9.99
C LEU A 113 -3.75 0.56 9.82
N GLY A 114 -3.27 1.24 10.87
CA GLY A 114 -3.00 2.68 10.81
C GLY A 114 -1.89 3.03 9.81
N SER A 115 -0.79 2.27 9.82
CA SER A 115 0.31 2.46 8.87
C SER A 115 -0.11 2.13 7.43
N HIS A 116 -0.93 1.10 7.23
CA HIS A 116 -1.48 0.76 5.91
C HIS A 116 -2.40 1.87 5.36
N GLN A 117 -3.23 2.46 6.20
CA GLN A 117 -4.08 3.62 5.86
C GLN A 117 -3.23 4.81 5.43
N MET A 118 -2.19 5.15 6.20
CA MET A 118 -1.29 6.25 5.88
C MET A 118 -0.54 6.03 4.57
N ALA A 119 0.05 4.85 4.40
CA ALA A 119 0.79 4.48 3.19
C ALA A 119 -0.08 4.56 1.95
N THR A 120 -1.31 4.05 2.03
CA THR A 120 -2.28 4.09 0.93
C THR A 120 -2.66 5.52 0.56
N MET A 121 -2.96 6.37 1.56
CA MET A 121 -3.24 7.80 1.33
C MET A 121 -2.09 8.51 0.60
N ILE A 122 -0.86 8.34 1.10
CA ILE A 122 0.33 8.96 0.50
C ILE A 122 0.53 8.43 -0.93
N PHE A 123 0.28 7.14 -1.17
CA PHE A 123 0.35 6.55 -2.51
C PHE A 123 -0.64 7.20 -3.47
N MET A 124 -1.90 7.40 -3.05
CA MET A 124 -2.94 7.99 -3.90
C MET A 124 -2.62 9.44 -4.25
N ILE A 125 -2.12 10.23 -3.29
CA ILE A 125 -1.62 11.59 -3.50
C ILE A 125 -0.41 11.59 -4.45
N GLY A 126 0.47 10.60 -4.31
CA GLY A 126 1.60 10.39 -5.20
C GLY A 126 1.15 10.16 -6.65
N ASN A 127 0.18 9.28 -6.86
CA ASN A 127 -0.39 8.99 -8.18
C ASN A 127 -1.09 10.20 -8.80
N PHE A 128 -1.84 10.96 -8.00
CA PHE A 128 -2.42 12.23 -8.45
C PHE A 128 -1.35 13.18 -8.99
N SER A 129 -0.28 13.35 -8.21
CA SER A 129 0.83 14.25 -8.54
C SER A 129 1.62 13.76 -9.76
N LEU A 130 1.83 12.45 -9.90
CA LEU A 130 2.45 11.85 -11.08
C LEU A 130 1.60 12.07 -12.34
N GLY A 131 0.29 11.83 -12.25
CA GLY A 131 -0.63 12.06 -13.37
C GLY A 131 -0.64 13.51 -13.83
N ILE A 132 -0.58 14.47 -12.90
CA ILE A 132 -0.41 15.89 -13.23
C ILE A 132 0.93 16.13 -13.90
N GLY A 133 2.03 15.66 -13.32
CA GLY A 133 3.38 15.84 -13.86
C GLY A 133 3.52 15.29 -15.28
N MET A 134 2.99 14.09 -15.53
CA MET A 134 2.96 13.47 -16.86
C MET A 134 2.02 14.19 -17.83
N SER A 135 0.97 14.87 -17.35
CA SER A 135 0.05 15.63 -18.22
C SER A 135 0.68 16.90 -18.79
N PHE A 136 1.71 17.42 -18.12
CA PHE A 136 2.50 18.56 -18.57
C PHE A 136 3.75 18.17 -19.35
N SER A 137 4.01 16.87 -19.50
CA SER A 137 5.12 16.35 -20.29
C SER A 137 4.63 15.97 -21.69
N GLY A 138 5.32 16.45 -22.72
CA GLY A 138 5.03 16.08 -24.11
C GLY A 138 5.35 14.62 -24.45
N ALA A 139 6.07 13.92 -23.55
CA ALA A 139 6.47 12.53 -23.74
C ALA A 139 5.38 11.49 -23.40
N PHE A 140 4.31 11.91 -22.71
CA PHE A 140 3.25 11.02 -22.24
C PHE A 140 1.91 11.33 -22.91
N ASN A 141 1.05 10.31 -23.04
CA ASN A 141 -0.30 10.51 -23.56
C ASN A 141 -1.13 11.34 -22.58
N SER A 142 -1.59 12.52 -23.02
CA SER A 142 -2.31 13.48 -22.17
C SER A 142 -3.61 12.94 -21.59
N ILE A 143 -4.29 12.02 -22.27
CA ILE A 143 -5.55 11.42 -21.78
C ILE A 143 -5.23 10.43 -20.65
N LEU A 144 -4.25 9.54 -20.85
CA LEU A 144 -3.86 8.56 -19.83
C LEU A 144 -3.29 9.25 -18.58
N SER A 145 -2.45 10.26 -18.75
CA SER A 145 -1.90 11.03 -17.62
C SER A 145 -3.00 11.72 -16.79
N ARG A 146 -4.04 12.26 -17.44
CA ARG A 146 -5.20 12.85 -16.75
C ARG A 146 -6.07 11.81 -16.06
N LEU A 147 -6.22 10.61 -16.64
CA LEU A 147 -6.93 9.51 -16.00
C LEU A 147 -6.20 9.03 -14.74
N ILE A 148 -4.86 8.96 -14.77
CA ILE A 148 -4.06 8.65 -13.56
C ILE A 148 -4.24 9.73 -12.50
N ALA A 149 -4.23 11.01 -12.90
CA ALA A 149 -4.48 12.11 -11.97
C ALA A 149 -5.86 11.99 -11.33
N LEU A 150 -6.91 11.82 -12.14
CA LEU A 150 -8.28 11.67 -11.66
C LEU A 150 -8.44 10.46 -10.73
N ALA A 151 -7.87 9.31 -11.12
CA ALA A 151 -7.89 8.10 -10.31
C ALA A 151 -7.20 8.33 -8.96
N GLY A 152 -6.04 8.98 -8.93
CA GLY A 152 -5.35 9.34 -7.68
C GLY A 152 -6.16 10.27 -6.79
N LEU A 153 -6.82 11.29 -7.36
CA LEU A 153 -7.67 12.23 -6.62
C LEU A 153 -8.90 11.54 -6.02
N VAL A 154 -9.67 10.82 -6.84
CA VAL A 154 -10.86 10.09 -6.42
C VAL A 154 -10.50 9.06 -5.36
N SER A 155 -9.38 8.34 -5.55
CA SER A 155 -8.91 7.37 -4.56
C SER A 155 -8.54 8.01 -3.24
N THR A 156 -7.90 9.18 -3.25
CA THR A 156 -7.57 9.93 -2.02
C THR A 156 -8.84 10.29 -1.24
N ILE A 157 -9.88 10.78 -1.93
CA ILE A 157 -11.16 11.11 -1.31
C ILE A 157 -11.85 9.86 -0.76
N LEU A 158 -11.88 8.77 -1.53
CA LEU A 158 -12.53 7.54 -1.10
C LEU A 158 -11.84 6.89 0.10
N VAL A 159 -10.50 6.91 0.16
CA VAL A 159 -9.74 6.40 1.32
C VAL A 159 -9.98 7.24 2.58
N LEU A 160 -10.26 8.55 2.42
CA LEU A 160 -10.65 9.42 3.54
C LEU A 160 -12.05 9.14 4.07
N VAL A 161 -13.01 8.85 3.17
CA VAL A 161 -14.41 8.58 3.54
C VAL A 161 -14.59 7.16 4.06
N PHE A 162 -13.91 6.19 3.46
CA PHE A 162 -13.99 4.77 3.78
C PHE A 162 -12.62 4.26 4.27
N PRO A 163 -12.38 4.24 5.59
CA PRO A 163 -11.10 3.77 6.13
C PRO A 163 -10.89 2.29 5.81
N LEU A 164 -9.64 1.91 5.56
CA LEU A 164 -9.22 0.54 5.25
C LEU A 164 -9.59 -0.48 6.33
N SER A 165 -9.79 -0.03 7.57
CA SER A 165 -10.23 -0.86 8.69
C SER A 165 -11.72 -1.25 8.61
N SER A 166 -12.46 -0.80 7.60
CA SER A 166 -13.86 -1.15 7.37
C SER A 166 -14.01 -2.12 6.20
N ASP A 167 -14.93 -3.08 6.30
CA ASP A 167 -15.26 -4.02 5.21
C ASP A 167 -15.51 -3.33 3.86
N PRO A 168 -16.32 -2.26 3.76
CA PRO A 168 -16.49 -1.55 2.49
C PRO A 168 -15.20 -0.84 2.05
N GLY A 169 -14.39 -0.31 2.96
CA GLY A 169 -13.14 0.36 2.65
C GLY A 169 -12.11 -0.59 2.02
N PHE A 170 -11.97 -1.80 2.55
CA PHE A 170 -11.05 -2.81 1.98
C PHE A 170 -11.42 -3.17 0.53
N GLY A 171 -12.71 -3.41 0.27
CA GLY A 171 -13.20 -3.72 -1.08
C GLY A 171 -13.00 -2.57 -2.06
N ILE A 172 -13.34 -1.33 -1.66
CA ILE A 172 -13.18 -0.14 -2.49
C ILE A 172 -11.70 0.08 -2.83
N VAL A 173 -10.82 0.03 -1.84
CA VAL A 173 -9.38 0.27 -2.07
C VAL A 173 -8.77 -0.78 -2.99
N SER A 174 -9.17 -2.05 -2.85
CA SER A 174 -8.73 -3.12 -3.76
C SER A 174 -9.10 -2.84 -5.21
N ILE A 175 -10.33 -2.35 -5.46
CA ILE A 175 -10.78 -1.94 -6.80
C ILE A 175 -9.96 -0.74 -7.31
N LEU A 176 -9.69 0.24 -6.45
CA LEU A 176 -8.89 1.42 -6.83
C LEU A 176 -7.45 1.04 -7.22
N PHE A 177 -6.82 0.14 -6.46
CA PHE A 177 -5.51 -0.41 -6.82
C PHE A 177 -5.53 -1.12 -8.17
N LEU A 178 -6.58 -1.90 -8.45
CA LEU A 178 -6.74 -2.55 -9.74
C LEU A 178 -6.84 -1.52 -10.89
N VAL A 179 -7.69 -0.51 -10.74
CA VAL A 179 -7.87 0.55 -11.75
C VAL A 179 -6.57 1.30 -12.01
N ILE A 180 -5.88 1.72 -10.96
CA ILE A 180 -4.59 2.43 -11.07
C ILE A 180 -3.54 1.54 -11.74
N SER A 181 -3.49 0.25 -11.37
CA SER A 181 -2.56 -0.71 -11.99
C SER A 181 -2.79 -0.87 -13.49
N ILE A 182 -4.05 -0.96 -13.92
CA ILE A 182 -4.41 -1.02 -15.35
C ILE A 182 -3.95 0.25 -16.07
N LEU A 183 -4.19 1.43 -15.49
CA LEU A 183 -3.78 2.72 -16.09
C LEU A 183 -2.25 2.81 -16.24
N TRP A 184 -1.50 2.32 -15.25
CA TRP A 184 -0.04 2.24 -15.32
C TRP A 184 0.45 1.29 -16.42
N ILE A 185 -0.15 0.10 -16.54
CA ILE A 185 0.18 -0.85 -17.61
C ILE A 185 -0.10 -0.23 -18.98
N LEU A 186 -1.26 0.42 -19.16
CA LEU A 186 -1.60 1.10 -20.41
C LEU A 186 -0.59 2.20 -20.75
N THR A 187 -0.19 3.00 -19.76
CA THR A 187 0.84 4.03 -19.94
C THR A 187 2.15 3.40 -20.40
N GLY A 188 2.62 2.35 -19.73
CA GLY A 188 3.84 1.63 -20.13
C GLY A 188 3.77 1.06 -21.56
N VAL A 189 2.66 0.43 -21.94
CA VAL A 189 2.45 -0.10 -23.29
C VAL A 189 2.45 1.01 -24.34
N THR A 190 1.83 2.15 -24.06
CA THR A 190 1.82 3.28 -25.01
C THR A 190 3.20 3.88 -25.24
N MET A 191 4.06 3.95 -24.21
CA MET A 191 5.44 4.42 -24.37
C MET A 191 6.31 3.46 -25.18
N LEU A 192 6.15 2.15 -24.96
CA LEU A 192 6.88 1.12 -25.73
C LEU A 192 6.47 1.10 -27.22
N ARG A 193 5.24 1.50 -27.54
CA ARG A 193 4.77 1.62 -28.93
C ARG A 193 5.27 2.89 -29.62
N ALA A 194 5.48 3.98 -28.89
CA ALA A 194 5.98 5.24 -29.44
C ALA A 194 7.49 5.22 -29.76
N THR A 195 8.22 4.20 -29.30
CA THR A 195 9.67 4.01 -29.50
C THR A 195 10.02 3.03 -30.63
N ARG A 196 9.02 2.53 -31.38
CA ARG A 196 9.19 1.77 -32.62
C ARG A 196 8.78 2.60 -33.82
#